data_AF-A0A2K9NAT4-F1
#
_entry.id   AF-A0A2K9NAT4-F1
#
_cell.length_a   1.000
_cell.length_b   1.000
_cell.length_c   1.000
_cell.angle_alpha   90.00
_cell.angle_beta   90.00
_cell.angle_gamma   90.00
#
_symmetry.space_group_name_H-M   'P 1'
#
loop_
_entity.id
_entity.type
_entity.pdbx_description
1 polymer ?
#
loop_
_entity_poly.entity_id
_entity_poly.type
_entity_poly.pdbx_seq_one_letter_code
_entity_poly.pdbx_strand_id
1 'polypeptide(L)'
;MTNASSSPELLSLTTEIVAAHVSNNTVAINDLPGLIDQVYRALSNIGTEPVVQSEKPQPAVAIKKSVTPEYIICLEDGKKLKMLKRHLKTAYNMSPEEYRDRWGLPPDYPMVAPNYAKQRSRLAKQIGLGTRARRAGDDE
;
A
#
# COMPACT_ATOMS: atom_id res chain seq x y z
N MET A 1 29.47 -6.19 9.15
CA MET A 1 30.19 -5.39 8.14
C MET A 1 29.60 -5.76 6.78
N THR A 2 28.71 -4.93 6.24
CA THR A 2 28.10 -5.14 4.92
C THR A 2 29.06 -4.63 3.86
N ASN A 3 29.84 -5.53 3.27
CA ASN A 3 30.67 -5.20 2.10
C ASN A 3 29.73 -4.91 0.93
N ALA A 4 29.52 -3.64 0.62
CA ALA A 4 29.14 -3.26 -0.73
C ALA A 4 30.35 -3.60 -1.61
N SER A 5 30.30 -4.76 -2.28
CA SER A 5 31.35 -5.22 -3.20
C SER A 5 31.67 -4.07 -4.15
N SER A 6 32.92 -3.61 -4.12
CA SER A 6 33.31 -2.45 -4.91
C SER A 6 33.17 -2.81 -6.39
N SER A 7 32.53 -1.97 -7.20
CA SER A 7 32.31 -2.20 -8.64
C SER A 7 33.50 -2.80 -9.40
N PRO A 8 34.77 -2.40 -9.19
CA PRO A 8 35.92 -3.02 -9.88
C PRO A 8 36.16 -4.50 -9.50
N GLU A 9 35.93 -4.88 -8.25
CA GLU A 9 36.09 -6.27 -7.77
C GLU A 9 35.02 -7.18 -8.40
N LEU A 10 33.80 -6.68 -8.49
CA LEU A 10 32.68 -7.41 -9.09
C LEU A 10 32.86 -7.63 -10.60
N LEU A 11 33.43 -6.64 -11.30
CA LEU A 11 33.83 -6.77 -12.71
C LEU A 11 34.95 -7.81 -12.89
N SER A 12 35.94 -7.84 -11.99
CA SER A 12 37.02 -8.83 -12.01
C SER A 12 36.47 -10.25 -11.86
N LEU A 13 35.63 -10.48 -10.85
CA LEU A 13 35.00 -11.79 -10.59
C LEU A 13 34.10 -12.23 -11.76
N THR A 14 33.31 -11.31 -12.31
CA THR A 14 32.46 -11.59 -13.49
C THR A 14 33.31 -12.04 -14.67
N THR A 15 34.41 -11.33 -14.93
CA THR A 15 35.32 -11.63 -16.05
C THR A 15 35.97 -13.00 -15.89
N GLU A 16 36.44 -13.32 -14.68
CA GLU A 16 37.06 -14.61 -14.38
C GLU A 16 36.09 -15.79 -14.59
N ILE A 17 34.85 -15.64 -14.11
CA ILE A 17 33.81 -16.66 -14.26
C ILE A 17 33.42 -16.86 -15.73
N VAL A 18 33.19 -15.77 -16.48
CA VAL A 18 32.82 -15.86 -17.90
C VAL A 18 33.97 -16.45 -18.72
N ALA A 19 35.22 -16.05 -18.45
CA ALA A 19 36.39 -16.60 -19.12
C ALA A 19 36.56 -18.11 -18.87
N ALA A 20 36.39 -18.56 -17.62
CA ALA A 20 36.43 -19.97 -17.26
C ALA A 20 35.25 -20.77 -17.88
N HIS A 21 34.07 -20.15 -17.99
CA HIS A 21 32.91 -20.79 -18.59
C HIS A 21 33.10 -20.98 -20.10
N VAL A 22 33.55 -19.96 -20.81
CA VAL A 22 33.75 -20.00 -22.27
C VAL A 22 34.99 -20.82 -22.65
N SER A 23 36.01 -20.94 -21.78
CA SER A 23 37.17 -21.79 -22.06
C SER A 23 36.81 -23.29 -22.03
N ASN A 24 35.81 -23.67 -21.25
CA ASN A 24 35.40 -25.07 -21.07
C ASN A 24 34.05 -25.41 -21.74
N ASN A 25 33.35 -24.43 -22.31
CA ASN A 25 32.04 -24.60 -22.94
C ASN A 25 31.94 -23.79 -24.24
N THR A 26 31.27 -24.35 -25.25
CA THR A 26 31.01 -23.64 -26.51
C THR A 26 29.78 -22.73 -26.36
N VAL A 27 30.00 -21.42 -26.41
CA VAL A 27 28.94 -20.40 -26.32
C VAL A 27 28.85 -19.66 -27.66
N ALA A 28 27.63 -19.46 -28.18
CA ALA A 28 27.45 -18.69 -29.40
C ALA A 28 27.80 -17.21 -29.16
N ILE A 29 28.37 -16.54 -30.15
CA ILE A 29 28.79 -15.13 -30.04
C ILE A 29 27.61 -14.22 -29.65
N ASN A 30 26.40 -14.55 -30.11
CA ASN A 30 25.19 -13.79 -29.79
C ASN A 30 24.73 -13.95 -28.34
N ASP A 31 25.10 -15.06 -27.67
CA ASP A 31 24.69 -15.36 -26.29
C ASP A 31 25.68 -14.80 -25.26
N LEU A 32 26.90 -14.45 -25.70
CA LEU A 32 27.96 -13.94 -24.84
C LEU A 32 27.57 -12.67 -24.05
N PRO A 33 26.93 -11.65 -24.65
CA PRO A 33 26.48 -10.48 -23.90
C PRO A 33 25.45 -10.82 -22.82
N GLY A 34 24.54 -11.76 -23.12
CA GLY A 34 23.52 -12.22 -22.18
C GLY A 34 24.13 -12.96 -20.99
N LEU A 35 25.15 -13.80 -21.24
CA LEU A 35 25.87 -14.50 -20.19
C LEU A 35 26.60 -13.53 -19.24
N ILE A 36 27.25 -12.50 -19.78
CA ILE A 36 27.95 -11.48 -18.98
C ILE A 36 26.96 -10.74 -18.07
N ASP A 37 25.82 -10.30 -18.60
CA ASP A 37 24.80 -9.60 -17.80
C ASP A 37 24.22 -10.50 -16.69
N GLN A 38 23.95 -11.78 -17.01
CA GLN A 38 23.44 -12.73 -16.03
C GLN A 38 24.40 -12.98 -14.87
N VAL A 39 25.69 -13.20 -15.16
CA VAL A 39 26.70 -13.44 -14.12
C VAL A 39 26.91 -12.17 -13.27
N TYR A 40 27.02 -11.01 -13.92
CA TYR A 40 27.18 -9.72 -13.21
C TYR A 40 26.00 -9.46 -12.28
N ARG A 41 24.76 -9.64 -12.77
CA ARG A 41 23.53 -9.50 -11.96
C ARG A 41 23.45 -10.50 -10.83
N ALA A 42 23.81 -11.76 -11.09
CA ALA A 42 23.82 -12.78 -10.06
C ALA A 42 24.76 -12.37 -8.92
N LEU A 43 25.98 -11.95 -9.23
CA LEU A 43 26.95 -11.49 -8.24
C LEU A 43 26.52 -10.20 -7.53
N SER A 44 25.94 -9.24 -8.24
CA SER A 44 25.49 -7.96 -7.65
C SER A 44 24.32 -8.13 -6.68
N ASN A 45 23.52 -9.18 -6.86
CA ASN A 45 22.35 -9.46 -6.04
C ASN A 45 22.64 -10.40 -4.86
N ILE A 46 23.85 -10.95 -4.75
CA ILE A 46 24.22 -11.80 -3.59
C ILE A 46 24.22 -10.93 -2.33
N GLY A 47 23.41 -11.32 -1.35
CA GLY A 47 23.26 -10.60 -0.08
C GLY A 47 22.32 -9.40 -0.14
N THR A 48 21.77 -9.09 -1.32
CA THR A 48 20.59 -8.22 -1.43
C THR A 48 19.38 -9.13 -1.44
N GLU A 49 18.68 -9.25 -0.31
CA GLU A 49 17.32 -9.80 -0.35
C GLU A 49 16.55 -8.99 -1.40
N PRO A 50 15.89 -9.66 -2.36
CA PRO A 50 15.03 -8.94 -3.28
C PRO A 50 14.03 -8.21 -2.40
N VAL A 51 14.12 -6.88 -2.38
CA VAL A 51 13.05 -6.06 -1.85
C VAL A 51 11.90 -6.36 -2.79
N VAL A 52 11.06 -7.32 -2.39
CA VAL A 52 9.78 -7.60 -3.03
C VAL A 52 9.12 -6.25 -3.02
N GLN A 53 9.16 -5.57 -4.17
CA GLN A 53 8.39 -4.36 -4.37
C GLN A 53 6.97 -4.83 -4.12
N SER A 54 6.45 -4.46 -2.97
CA SER A 54 5.11 -4.80 -2.55
C SER A 54 4.24 -4.29 -3.67
N GLU A 55 3.72 -5.19 -4.50
CA GLU A 55 2.77 -4.83 -5.54
C GLU A 55 1.71 -4.02 -4.83
N LYS A 56 1.64 -2.71 -5.14
CA LYS A 56 0.71 -1.81 -4.48
C LYS A 56 -0.65 -2.49 -4.55
N PRO A 57 -1.31 -2.75 -3.41
CA PRO A 57 -2.54 -3.53 -3.42
C PRO A 57 -3.49 -2.87 -4.41
N GLN A 58 -3.90 -3.63 -5.43
CA GLN A 58 -4.86 -3.11 -6.39
C GLN A 58 -6.18 -2.91 -5.65
N PRO A 59 -6.77 -1.70 -5.71
CA PRO A 59 -7.98 -1.43 -4.96
C PRO A 59 -9.08 -2.36 -5.44
N ALA A 60 -9.74 -3.06 -4.51
CA ALA A 60 -10.79 -4.04 -4.81
C ALA A 60 -11.92 -3.46 -5.70
N VAL A 61 -12.11 -2.15 -5.65
CA VAL A 61 -12.99 -1.38 -6.53
C VAL A 61 -12.39 0.01 -6.79
N ALA A 62 -12.75 0.62 -7.93
CA ALA A 62 -12.42 2.03 -8.15
C ALA A 62 -12.94 2.90 -6.99
N ILE A 63 -12.11 3.82 -6.49
CA ILE A 63 -12.40 4.69 -5.33
C ILE A 63 -13.73 5.45 -5.51
N LYS A 64 -14.11 5.82 -6.73
CA LYS A 64 -15.40 6.48 -7.02
C LYS A 64 -16.62 5.58 -6.79
N LYS A 65 -16.46 4.26 -6.87
CA LYS A 65 -17.52 3.25 -6.72
C LYS A 65 -17.55 2.62 -5.33
N SER A 66 -16.59 2.96 -4.45
CA SER A 66 -16.54 2.39 -3.10
C SER A 66 -17.63 2.94 -2.18
N VAL A 67 -18.16 4.13 -2.45
CA VAL A 67 -19.21 4.76 -1.64
C VAL A 67 -20.56 4.61 -2.35
N THR A 68 -21.50 3.91 -1.71
CA THR A 68 -22.91 3.87 -2.13
C THR A 68 -23.80 4.42 -1.03
N PRO A 69 -25.05 4.85 -1.34
CA PRO A 69 -25.95 5.40 -0.32
C PRO A 69 -26.24 4.43 0.84
N GLU A 70 -26.31 3.13 0.56
CA GLU A 70 -26.66 2.09 1.54
C GLU A 70 -25.45 1.43 2.21
N TYR A 71 -24.32 1.31 1.50
CA TYR A 71 -23.12 0.64 1.98
C TYR A 71 -21.83 1.27 1.44
N ILE A 72 -20.72 1.04 2.12
CA ILE A 72 -19.37 1.38 1.69
C ILE A 72 -18.58 0.09 1.49
N ILE A 73 -17.85 0.03 0.39
CA ILE A 73 -16.97 -1.07 0.04
C ILE A 73 -15.57 -0.77 0.59
N CYS A 74 -15.01 -1.71 1.32
CA CYS A 74 -13.62 -1.64 1.77
C CYS A 74 -12.68 -1.90 0.58
N LEU A 75 -11.68 -1.06 0.38
CA LEU A 75 -10.70 -1.18 -0.71
C LEU A 75 -9.69 -2.30 -0.45
N GLU A 76 -9.58 -2.73 0.80
CA GLU A 76 -8.66 -3.76 1.27
C GLU A 76 -9.16 -5.18 1.00
N ASP A 77 -10.46 -5.45 1.17
CA ASP A 77 -11.06 -6.79 1.02
C ASP A 77 -12.32 -6.84 0.15
N GLY A 78 -12.79 -5.71 -0.38
CA GLY A 78 -13.98 -5.65 -1.24
C GLY A 78 -15.31 -5.88 -0.50
N LYS A 79 -15.34 -5.94 0.84
CA LYS A 79 -16.58 -6.21 1.58
C LYS A 79 -17.49 -4.99 1.64
N LYS A 80 -18.79 -5.24 1.44
CA LYS A 80 -19.86 -4.24 1.59
C LYS A 80 -20.24 -4.08 3.06
N LEU A 81 -20.06 -2.89 3.60
CA LEU A 81 -20.19 -2.59 5.03
C LEU A 81 -20.97 -1.29 5.23
N LYS A 82 -21.83 -1.22 6.24
CA LYS A 82 -22.48 0.04 6.62
C LYS A 82 -21.53 0.98 7.39
N MET A 83 -20.53 0.41 8.06
CA MET A 83 -19.56 1.12 8.89
C MET A 83 -18.15 0.62 8.63
N LEU A 84 -17.37 1.38 7.86
CA LEU A 84 -15.99 1.02 7.52
C LEU A 84 -15.05 1.17 8.74
N LYS A 85 -15.24 2.22 9.56
CA LYS A 85 -14.41 2.46 10.76
C LYS A 85 -14.27 1.24 11.68
N ARG A 86 -15.38 0.52 11.90
CA ARG A 86 -15.39 -0.66 12.77
C ARG A 86 -14.56 -1.78 12.15
N HIS A 87 -14.73 -2.02 10.85
CA HIS A 87 -14.03 -3.06 10.11
C HIS A 87 -12.53 -2.82 10.06
N LEU A 88 -12.11 -1.57 9.79
CA LEU A 88 -10.68 -1.20 9.79
C LEU A 88 -10.02 -1.52 11.13
N LYS A 89 -10.68 -1.20 12.24
CA LYS A 89 -10.18 -1.49 13.58
C LYS A 89 -10.12 -3.00 13.87
N THR A 90 -11.14 -3.76 13.52
CA THR A 90 -11.21 -5.19 13.88
C THR A 90 -10.40 -6.10 12.97
N ALA A 91 -10.34 -5.80 11.67
CA ALA A 91 -9.69 -6.66 10.68
C ALA A 91 -8.23 -6.27 10.43
N TYR A 92 -7.91 -4.97 10.53
CA TYR A 92 -6.60 -4.44 10.15
C TYR A 92 -5.92 -3.65 11.26
N ASN A 93 -6.56 -3.49 12.43
CA ASN A 93 -6.11 -2.64 13.53
C ASN A 93 -5.68 -1.23 13.07
N MET A 94 -6.33 -0.71 12.03
CA MET A 94 -5.96 0.52 11.34
C MET A 94 -6.95 1.64 11.66
N SER A 95 -6.42 2.86 11.79
CA SER A 95 -7.22 4.06 11.95
C SER A 95 -7.83 4.53 10.61
N PRO A 96 -8.91 5.31 10.64
CA PRO A 96 -9.48 5.88 9.42
C PRO A 96 -8.54 6.84 8.68
N GLU A 97 -7.54 7.41 9.36
CA GLU A 97 -6.57 8.33 8.76
C GLU A 97 -5.50 7.57 7.99
N GLU A 98 -4.88 6.57 8.62
CA GLU A 98 -3.93 5.65 7.96
C GLU A 98 -4.55 4.99 6.73
N TYR A 99 -5.83 4.62 6.79
CA TYR A 99 -6.54 4.07 5.65
C TYR A 99 -6.71 5.08 4.50
N ARG A 100 -6.91 6.37 4.80
CA ARG A 100 -6.97 7.41 3.75
C ARG A 100 -5.60 7.62 3.13
N ASP A 101 -4.56 7.69 3.95
CA ASP A 101 -3.19 7.90 3.46
C ASP A 101 -2.74 6.72 2.60
N ARG A 102 -3.03 5.50 3.03
CA ARG A 102 -2.70 4.27 2.30
C ARG A 102 -3.31 4.22 0.89
N TRP A 103 -4.53 4.74 0.76
CA TRP A 103 -5.30 4.70 -0.49
C TRP A 103 -5.37 6.05 -1.22
N GLY A 104 -4.66 7.09 -0.73
CA GLY A 104 -4.69 8.44 -1.29
C GLY A 104 -6.09 9.07 -1.35
N LEU A 105 -6.92 8.81 -0.34
CA LEU A 105 -8.32 9.24 -0.30
C LEU A 105 -8.44 10.71 0.14
N PRO A 106 -9.43 11.46 -0.38
CA PRO A 106 -9.74 12.80 0.11
C PRO A 106 -10.07 12.82 1.61
N PRO A 107 -9.80 13.92 2.32
CA PRO A 107 -10.14 14.06 3.74
C PRO A 107 -11.66 13.94 3.99
N ASP A 108 -12.48 14.39 3.03
CA ASP A 108 -13.95 14.31 3.07
C ASP A 108 -14.51 12.91 2.76
N TYR A 109 -13.65 11.90 2.57
CA TYR A 109 -14.11 10.55 2.27
C TYR A 109 -14.94 9.97 3.45
N PRO A 110 -16.19 9.53 3.20
CA PRO A 110 -17.07 9.03 4.24
C PRO A 110 -16.63 7.63 4.69
N MET A 111 -16.59 7.43 6.01
CA MET A 111 -16.21 6.14 6.62
C MET A 111 -17.41 5.31 7.09
N VAL A 112 -18.62 5.79 6.81
CA VAL A 112 -19.89 5.16 7.11
C VAL A 112 -20.85 5.47 5.96
N ALA A 113 -21.77 4.56 5.66
CA ALA A 113 -22.74 4.76 4.59
C ALA A 113 -23.52 6.08 4.79
N PRO A 114 -23.67 6.94 3.75
CA PRO A 114 -24.31 8.25 3.88
C PRO A 114 -25.73 8.19 4.43
N ASN A 115 -26.56 7.21 4.04
CA ASN A 115 -27.92 7.08 4.59
C ASN A 115 -27.90 6.68 6.07
N TYR A 116 -26.97 5.82 6.47
CA TYR A 116 -26.80 5.45 7.88
C TYR A 116 -26.38 6.65 8.73
N ALA A 117 -25.45 7.47 8.21
CA ALA A 117 -25.05 8.72 8.86
C ALA A 117 -26.22 9.72 8.99
N LYS A 118 -27.01 9.89 7.92
CA LYS A 118 -28.20 10.75 7.93
C LYS A 118 -29.24 10.28 8.94
N GLN A 119 -29.53 8.98 9.00
CA GLN A 119 -30.50 8.41 9.94
C GLN A 119 -30.04 8.61 11.40
N ARG A 120 -28.77 8.32 11.71
CA ARG A 120 -28.19 8.54 13.04
C ARG A 120 -28.17 10.02 13.43
N SER A 121 -27.85 10.92 12.49
CA SER A 121 -27.87 12.37 12.72
C SER A 121 -29.28 12.88 13.03
N ARG A 122 -30.30 12.44 12.28
CA ARG A 122 -31.71 12.77 12.54
C ARG A 122 -32.15 12.30 13.94
N LEU A 123 -31.83 11.05 14.27
CA LEU A 123 -32.17 10.47 15.58
C LEU A 123 -31.45 11.20 16.73
N ALA A 124 -30.19 11.58 16.57
CA ALA A 124 -29.45 12.35 17.57
C ALA A 124 -30.07 13.73 17.83
N LYS A 125 -30.51 14.42 16.76
CA LYS A 125 -31.23 15.70 16.86
C LYS A 125 -32.59 15.53 17.56
N GLN A 126 -33.30 14.44 17.27
CA GLN A 126 -34.60 14.13 17.89
C GLN A 126 -34.47 13.77 19.38
N ILE A 127 -33.37 13.14 19.79
CA ILE A 127 -33.10 12.73 21.18
C ILE A 127 -32.46 13.88 22.00
N GLY A 128 -32.20 15.06 21.41
CA GLY A 128 -31.73 16.23 22.14
C GLY A 128 -30.23 16.24 22.49
N LEU A 129 -29.43 15.36 21.87
CA LEU A 129 -27.97 15.36 21.98
C LEU A 129 -27.39 16.49 21.10
N GLY A 130 -27.55 17.74 21.52
CA GLY A 130 -27.00 18.90 20.81
C GLY A 130 -27.57 20.28 21.15
N THR A 131 -28.60 20.40 21.98
CA THR A 131 -29.14 21.70 22.42
C THR A 131 -28.62 22.10 23.80
N ARG A 132 -27.34 22.49 23.88
CA ARG A 132 -26.83 23.31 25.00
C ARG A 132 -25.93 24.41 24.46
N ALA A 133 -26.55 25.40 23.81
CA ALA A 133 -25.96 26.72 23.59
C ALA A 133 -27.08 27.71 23.23
N ARG A 134 -27.59 28.40 24.27
CA ARG A 134 -28.15 29.78 24.31
C ARG A 134 -29.20 29.94 25.43
N ARG A 135 -28.71 30.06 26.67
CA ARG A 135 -29.30 30.66 27.88
C ARG A 135 -28.10 30.79 28.84
N ALA A 136 -27.72 31.91 29.42
CA ALA A 136 -28.16 33.29 29.38
C ALA A 136 -26.88 34.11 29.64
N GLY A 137 -26.70 35.20 28.92
CA GLY A 137 -25.66 36.18 29.19
C GLY A 137 -26.36 37.41 29.73
N ASP A 138 -26.99 37.27 30.90
CA ASP A 138 -27.67 38.33 31.63
C ASP A 138 -27.36 38.09 33.11
N ASP A 139 -26.52 38.94 33.72
CA ASP A 139 -26.66 39.49 35.08
C ASP A 139 -25.37 40.22 35.52
N GLU A 140 -25.57 41.53 35.75
CA GLU A 140 -24.83 42.62 36.42
C GLU A 140 -23.44 42.40 37.06
#